data_AF-A0A9N8QN24-F1
#
_entry.id   AF-A0A9N8QN24-F1
#
_cell.length_a   1.000
_cell.length_b   1.000
_cell.length_c   1.000
_cell.angle_alpha   90.00
_cell.angle_beta   90.00
_cell.angle_gamma   90.00
#
_symmetry.space_group_name_H-M   'P 1'
#
loop_
_entity.id
_entity.type
_entity.pdbx_description
1 polymer ?
#
loop_
_entity_poly.entity_id
_entity_poly.type
_entity_poly.pdbx_seq_one_letter_code
_entity_poly.pdbx_strand_id
1 'polypeptide(L)'
;MIDAADERVRAKGIPTNFDEWIVRMMGVGIADLFMRPYNFKVWAVPTTQLVVSNTLNKKVAGNWGPNATFKFPAFGGTGAIWKAVAKTLPSDKLLFKKRVAKIDAKGHLAHLEDGSSVQYKHLITTMELDFLVNNSENVEPKSHGIIKAAVREGLVYSSTHVIGIGIRGVLPPRIGDKCWLYFPEDDSPFYRATIFSNGVC
;
A
#
# COMPACT_ATOMS: atom_id res chain seq x y z
N MET A 1 21.44 3.79 -21.69
CA MET A 1 20.60 5.02 -21.62
C MET A 1 20.25 5.59 -22.99
N ILE A 2 21.11 5.46 -24.01
CA ILE A 2 20.80 5.87 -25.39
C ILE A 2 19.58 5.10 -25.93
N ASP A 3 19.54 3.78 -25.76
CA ASP A 3 18.42 2.94 -26.22
C ASP A 3 17.07 3.31 -25.60
N ALA A 4 17.07 3.66 -24.30
CA ALA A 4 15.85 4.11 -23.61
C ALA A 4 15.34 5.45 -24.16
N ALA A 5 16.26 6.38 -24.45
CA ALA A 5 15.91 7.68 -25.04
C ALA A 5 15.33 7.49 -26.45
N ASP A 6 15.95 6.64 -27.27
CA ASP A 6 15.46 6.30 -28.60
C ASP A 6 14.07 5.64 -28.55
N GLU A 7 13.84 4.72 -27.62
CA GLU A 7 12.55 4.06 -27.46
C GLU A 7 11.44 5.01 -27.02
N ARG A 8 11.73 5.97 -26.11
CA ARG A 8 10.79 7.04 -25.74
C ARG A 8 10.40 7.90 -26.94
N VAL A 9 11.36 8.25 -27.79
CA VAL A 9 11.14 9.13 -28.95
C VAL A 9 10.36 8.40 -30.05
N ARG A 10 10.59 7.09 -30.23
CA ARG A 10 9.91 6.28 -31.26
C ARG A 10 8.52 5.81 -30.85
N ALA A 11 8.23 5.69 -29.57
CA ALA A 11 6.94 5.19 -29.09
C ALA A 11 5.78 6.14 -29.44
N LYS A 12 4.78 5.63 -30.19
CA LYS A 12 3.65 6.43 -30.70
C LYS A 12 2.40 6.47 -29.79
N GLY A 13 2.46 5.91 -28.59
CA GLY A 13 1.30 5.78 -27.69
C GLY A 13 1.65 5.80 -26.21
N ILE A 14 0.64 5.83 -25.33
CA ILE A 14 0.83 5.76 -23.87
C ILE A 14 1.12 4.31 -23.47
N PRO A 15 2.05 4.03 -22.54
CA PRO A 15 2.27 2.68 -22.02
C PRO A 15 0.98 2.07 -21.47
N THR A 16 0.67 0.82 -21.82
CA THR A 16 -0.57 0.16 -21.39
C THR A 16 -0.47 -0.44 -19.98
N ASN A 17 0.75 -0.72 -19.53
CA ASN A 17 1.07 -1.32 -18.25
C ASN A 17 2.39 -0.75 -17.69
N PHE A 18 2.74 -1.15 -16.47
CA PHE A 18 3.93 -0.65 -15.79
C PHE A 18 5.23 -1.16 -16.40
N ASP A 19 5.26 -2.37 -16.96
CA ASP A 19 6.46 -2.89 -17.62
C ASP A 19 6.85 -2.09 -18.86
N GLU A 20 5.88 -1.78 -19.73
CA GLU A 20 6.11 -0.92 -20.88
C GLU A 20 6.63 0.46 -20.47
N TRP A 21 6.09 1.02 -19.38
CA TRP A 21 6.59 2.29 -18.87
C TRP A 21 8.03 2.17 -18.35
N ILE A 22 8.35 1.08 -17.64
CA ILE A 22 9.70 0.80 -17.14
C ILE A 22 10.70 0.72 -18.30
N VAL A 23 10.41 -0.07 -19.33
CA VAL A 23 11.32 -0.27 -20.46
C VAL A 23 11.53 1.04 -21.21
N ARG A 24 10.44 1.76 -21.53
CA ARG A 24 10.57 3.07 -22.19
C ARG A 24 11.33 4.06 -21.33
N MET A 25 11.09 4.10 -20.03
CA MET A 25 11.77 5.08 -19.18
C MET A 25 13.23 4.70 -18.92
N MET A 26 13.54 3.47 -18.59
CA MET A 26 14.83 3.11 -18.02
C MET A 26 15.70 2.30 -19.00
N GLY A 27 15.11 1.79 -20.08
CA GLY A 27 15.73 0.83 -20.99
C GLY A 27 15.79 -0.57 -20.40
N VAL A 28 16.01 -1.56 -21.26
CA VAL A 28 16.03 -2.99 -20.88
C VAL A 28 17.07 -3.30 -19.80
N GLY A 29 18.27 -2.70 -19.87
CA GLY A 29 19.31 -2.97 -18.86
C GLY A 29 18.91 -2.63 -17.42
N ILE A 30 18.34 -1.43 -17.18
CA ILE A 30 17.85 -1.06 -15.84
C ILE A 30 16.54 -1.78 -15.51
N ALA A 31 15.71 -2.06 -16.53
CA ALA A 31 14.50 -2.85 -16.37
C ALA A 31 14.83 -4.21 -15.75
N ASP A 32 15.83 -4.91 -16.29
CA ASP A 32 16.20 -6.27 -15.91
C ASP A 32 17.02 -6.32 -14.62
N LEU A 33 17.96 -5.38 -14.42
CA LEU A 33 18.81 -5.37 -13.22
C LEU A 33 18.08 -4.94 -11.95
N PHE A 34 17.07 -4.09 -12.07
CA PHE A 34 16.42 -3.50 -10.89
C PHE A 34 14.91 -3.48 -10.99
N MET A 35 14.34 -2.80 -11.99
CA MET A 35 12.93 -2.39 -11.92
C MET A 35 11.96 -3.58 -11.94
N ARG A 36 12.14 -4.55 -12.83
CA ARG A 36 11.30 -5.76 -12.91
C ARG A 36 11.42 -6.64 -11.67
N PRO A 37 12.62 -7.12 -11.27
CA PRO A 37 12.73 -8.02 -10.13
C PRO A 37 12.34 -7.34 -8.82
N TYR A 38 12.73 -6.08 -8.62
CA TYR A 38 12.36 -5.33 -7.41
C TYR A 38 10.84 -5.11 -7.31
N ASN A 39 10.19 -4.64 -8.37
CA ASN A 39 8.74 -4.39 -8.31
C ASN A 39 7.96 -5.68 -8.14
N PHE A 40 8.41 -6.80 -8.71
CA PHE A 40 7.79 -8.09 -8.42
C PHE A 40 7.93 -8.46 -6.94
N LYS A 41 9.11 -8.31 -6.32
CA LYS A 41 9.29 -8.56 -4.87
C LYS A 41 8.45 -7.64 -3.98
N VAL A 42 8.20 -6.39 -4.39
CA VAL A 42 7.36 -5.43 -3.65
C VAL A 42 5.88 -5.76 -3.78
N TRP A 43 5.40 -5.90 -5.02
CA TRP A 43 3.98 -5.96 -5.32
C TRP A 43 3.42 -7.39 -5.32
N ALA A 44 4.29 -8.41 -5.39
CA ALA A 44 3.93 -9.81 -5.60
C ALA A 44 3.07 -10.05 -6.86
N VAL A 45 3.14 -9.12 -7.82
CA VAL A 45 2.38 -9.10 -9.07
C VAL A 45 3.34 -8.68 -10.19
N PRO A 46 3.31 -9.34 -11.37
CA PRO A 46 4.15 -8.95 -12.49
C PRO A 46 3.93 -7.50 -12.92
N THR A 47 4.99 -6.80 -13.31
CA THR A 47 4.93 -5.41 -13.83
C THR A 47 4.01 -5.27 -15.05
N THR A 48 3.80 -6.35 -15.81
CA THR A 48 2.88 -6.41 -16.94
C THR A 48 1.40 -6.38 -16.55
N GLN A 49 1.07 -6.68 -15.29
CA GLN A 49 -0.31 -6.65 -14.77
C GLN A 49 -0.58 -5.40 -13.92
N LEU A 50 0.44 -4.57 -13.66
CA LEU A 50 0.30 -3.34 -12.91
C LEU A 50 -0.02 -2.18 -13.84
N VAL A 51 -0.91 -1.29 -13.40
CA VAL A 51 -1.28 -0.07 -14.14
C VAL A 51 -0.60 1.13 -13.50
N VAL A 52 0.02 1.99 -14.31
CA VAL A 52 0.65 3.21 -13.81
C VAL A 52 -0.37 4.34 -13.79
N SER A 53 -1.10 4.46 -12.68
CA SER A 53 -2.09 5.54 -12.49
C SER A 53 -1.50 6.94 -12.70
N ASN A 54 -0.22 7.17 -12.33
CA ASN A 54 0.44 8.45 -12.59
C ASN A 54 0.72 8.71 -14.08
N THR A 55 1.01 7.67 -14.87
CA THR A 55 1.15 7.77 -16.32
C THR A 55 -0.20 8.03 -16.97
N LEU A 56 -1.26 7.36 -16.51
CA LEU A 56 -2.63 7.64 -16.94
C LEU A 56 -3.05 9.09 -16.62
N ASN A 57 -2.63 9.59 -15.45
CA ASN A 57 -2.98 10.92 -14.96
C ASN A 57 -1.97 12.03 -15.34
N LYS A 58 -0.98 11.72 -16.18
CA LYS A 58 0.09 12.67 -16.63
C LYS A 58 0.77 13.43 -15.49
N LYS A 59 0.93 12.81 -14.32
CA LYS A 59 1.59 13.44 -13.16
C LYS A 59 3.09 13.13 -13.19
N VAL A 60 3.89 14.15 -13.39
CA VAL A 60 5.35 14.08 -13.25
C VAL A 60 5.69 14.17 -11.76
N ALA A 61 6.34 13.13 -11.20
CA ALA A 61 6.94 13.23 -9.87
C ALA A 61 8.15 14.18 -9.94
N GLY A 62 8.29 15.10 -8.97
CA GLY A 62 9.46 15.98 -8.87
C GLY A 62 10.76 15.24 -8.56
N ASN A 63 11.88 15.97 -8.52
CA ASN A 63 13.19 15.42 -8.10
C ASN A 63 13.17 14.92 -6.65
N TRP A 64 14.03 13.93 -6.34
CA TRP A 64 14.24 13.25 -5.05
C TRP A 64 13.01 13.31 -4.15
N GLY A 65 12.11 12.32 -4.34
CA GLY A 65 10.69 12.33 -3.96
C GLY A 65 10.35 12.88 -2.56
N PRO A 66 9.05 13.04 -2.26
CA PRO A 66 8.53 13.88 -1.16
C PRO A 66 8.99 13.51 0.27
N ASN A 67 9.70 12.39 0.41
CA ASN A 67 10.24 11.87 1.65
C ASN A 67 11.78 12.04 1.74
N ALA A 68 12.36 12.97 0.98
CA ALA A 68 13.79 13.30 1.02
C ALA A 68 14.28 13.70 2.42
N THR A 69 13.39 14.28 3.23
CA THR A 69 13.51 14.43 4.68
C THR A 69 12.16 14.06 5.28
N PHE A 70 12.14 13.43 6.45
CA PHE A 70 10.88 13.15 7.13
C PHE A 70 11.01 13.26 8.65
N LYS A 71 9.87 13.30 9.35
CA LYS A 71 9.84 13.33 10.81
C LYS A 71 9.41 11.97 11.31
N PHE A 72 10.16 11.43 12.26
CA PHE A 72 9.82 10.22 12.98
C PHE A 72 9.64 10.52 14.47
N PRO A 73 8.63 9.94 15.16
CA PRO A 73 8.45 10.16 16.58
C PRO A 73 9.65 9.67 17.39
N ALA A 74 10.16 10.51 18.28
CA ALA A 74 11.29 10.16 19.16
C ALA A 74 10.99 8.94 20.05
N PHE A 75 9.71 8.69 20.38
CA PHE A 75 9.27 7.57 21.20
C PHE A 75 7.99 6.93 20.67
N GLY A 76 7.89 5.60 20.80
CA GLY A 76 6.69 4.83 20.47
C GLY A 76 6.40 4.62 18.97
N GLY A 77 7.32 5.07 18.10
CA GLY A 77 7.23 4.92 16.64
C GLY A 77 5.99 5.59 16.03
N THR A 78 5.69 5.29 14.76
CA THR A 78 4.53 5.86 14.04
C THR A 78 3.20 5.65 14.78
N GLY A 79 3.06 4.54 15.51
CA GLY A 79 1.85 4.26 16.31
C GLY A 79 1.59 5.27 17.43
N ALA A 80 2.62 5.98 17.91
CA ALA A 80 2.47 7.01 18.94
C ALA A 80 1.66 8.21 18.44
N ILE A 81 1.77 8.56 17.15
CA ILE A 81 1.01 9.65 16.53
C ILE A 81 -0.49 9.36 16.66
N TRP A 82 -0.92 8.18 16.22
CA TRP A 82 -2.33 7.80 16.26
C TRP A 82 -2.87 7.60 17.67
N LYS A 83 -2.05 7.11 18.59
CA LYS A 83 -2.40 7.07 20.02
C LYS A 83 -2.57 8.48 20.60
N ALA A 84 -1.73 9.44 20.20
CA ALA A 84 -1.86 10.83 20.64
C ALA A 84 -3.13 11.47 20.07
N VAL A 85 -3.43 11.29 18.78
CA VAL A 85 -4.68 11.75 18.16
C VAL A 85 -5.90 11.12 18.84
N ALA A 86 -5.89 9.81 19.09
CA ALA A 86 -7.01 9.15 19.77
C ALA A 86 -7.28 9.73 21.17
N LYS A 87 -6.24 10.18 21.89
CA LYS A 87 -6.39 10.83 23.20
C LYS A 87 -7.02 12.22 23.14
N THR A 88 -7.05 12.88 21.97
CA THR A 88 -7.71 14.18 21.80
C THR A 88 -9.20 14.05 21.46
N LEU A 89 -9.70 12.82 21.29
CA LEU A 89 -11.08 12.54 20.94
C LEU A 89 -11.87 12.05 22.17
N PRO A 90 -13.20 12.25 22.22
CA PRO A 90 -14.03 11.72 23.29
C PRO A 90 -13.93 10.19 23.35
N SER A 91 -13.42 9.68 24.48
CA SER A 91 -13.09 8.25 24.62
C SER A 91 -14.33 7.34 24.58
N ASP A 92 -15.49 7.84 24.99
CA ASP A 92 -16.77 7.13 24.93
C ASP A 92 -17.25 6.89 23.48
N LYS A 93 -16.68 7.60 22.52
CA LYS A 93 -16.94 7.43 21.08
C LYS A 93 -15.93 6.51 20.39
N LEU A 94 -14.88 6.09 21.09
CA LEU A 94 -13.84 5.21 20.56
C LEU A 94 -14.01 3.79 21.08
N LEU A 95 -14.71 2.97 20.29
CA LEU A 95 -15.02 1.60 20.64
C LEU A 95 -13.96 0.63 20.09
N PHE A 96 -12.94 0.34 20.90
CA PHE A 96 -11.94 -0.66 20.57
C PHE A 96 -12.44 -2.08 20.87
N LYS A 97 -11.83 -3.09 20.22
CA LYS A 97 -12.23 -4.51 20.32
C LYS A 97 -13.69 -4.76 19.93
N LYS A 98 -14.26 -3.86 19.13
CA LYS A 98 -15.57 -4.00 18.51
C LYS A 98 -15.36 -4.22 17.02
N ARG A 99 -15.53 -5.46 16.59
CA ARG A 99 -15.39 -5.83 15.18
C ARG A 99 -16.76 -5.86 14.53
N VAL A 100 -16.89 -5.15 13.40
CA VAL A 100 -18.09 -5.20 12.56
C VAL A 100 -18.12 -6.54 11.85
N ALA A 101 -19.21 -7.28 12.01
CA ALA A 101 -19.45 -8.56 11.35
C ALA A 101 -20.19 -8.37 10.02
N LYS A 102 -21.22 -7.51 10.00
CA LYS A 102 -22.03 -7.22 8.81
C LYS A 102 -22.72 -5.86 8.89
N ILE A 103 -23.14 -5.34 7.74
CA ILE A 103 -23.84 -4.05 7.60
C ILE A 103 -25.21 -4.28 6.97
N ASP A 104 -26.28 -3.87 7.66
CA ASP A 104 -27.61 -3.70 7.07
C ASP A 104 -27.71 -2.32 6.42
N ALA A 105 -27.59 -2.29 5.09
CA ALA A 105 -27.56 -1.06 4.33
C ALA A 105 -28.89 -0.30 4.39
N LYS A 106 -30.03 -1.02 4.41
CA LYS A 106 -31.38 -0.42 4.41
C LYS A 106 -31.83 -0.05 5.83
N GLY A 107 -31.53 -0.91 6.80
CA GLY A 107 -31.82 -0.64 8.22
C GLY A 107 -30.87 0.36 8.86
N HIS A 108 -29.80 0.74 8.18
CA HIS A 108 -28.72 1.60 8.68
C HIS A 108 -28.13 1.08 10.01
N LEU A 109 -27.82 -0.22 10.06
CA LEU A 109 -27.39 -0.90 11.28
C LEU A 109 -26.08 -1.67 11.04
N ALA A 110 -25.08 -1.44 11.89
CA ALA A 110 -23.86 -2.23 11.90
C ALA A 110 -23.97 -3.31 12.98
N HIS A 111 -23.85 -4.58 12.60
CA HIS A 111 -23.83 -5.71 13.52
C HIS A 111 -22.39 -6.03 13.91
N LEU A 112 -22.16 -6.26 15.20
CA LEU A 112 -20.85 -6.55 15.75
C LEU A 112 -20.71 -8.04 16.07
N GLU A 113 -19.48 -8.54 16.09
CA GLU A 113 -19.20 -9.98 16.35
C GLU A 113 -19.65 -10.45 17.74
N ASP A 114 -19.75 -9.55 18.71
CA ASP A 114 -20.23 -9.86 20.06
C ASP A 114 -21.77 -9.87 20.17
N GLY A 115 -22.47 -9.77 19.04
CA GLY A 115 -23.94 -9.74 18.96
C GLY A 115 -24.56 -8.36 19.21
N SER A 116 -23.78 -7.37 19.66
CA SER A 116 -24.27 -6.00 19.79
C SER A 116 -24.39 -5.31 18.42
N SER A 117 -25.08 -4.17 18.37
CA SER A 117 -25.28 -3.41 17.13
C SER A 117 -25.16 -1.90 17.34
N VAL A 118 -24.85 -1.19 16.25
CA VAL A 118 -24.71 0.27 16.23
C VAL A 118 -25.59 0.83 15.11
N GLN A 119 -26.62 1.57 15.50
CA GLN A 119 -27.48 2.32 14.56
C GLN A 119 -26.70 3.53 14.03
N TYR A 120 -26.76 3.75 12.72
CA TYR A 120 -26.18 4.92 12.08
C TYR A 120 -27.21 5.68 11.24
N LYS A 121 -26.88 6.93 10.89
CA LYS A 121 -27.56 7.69 9.84
C LYS A 121 -26.72 7.71 8.57
N HIS A 122 -25.42 7.97 8.74
CA HIS A 122 -24.43 7.93 7.68
C HIS A 122 -23.30 6.99 8.10
N LEU A 123 -22.78 6.22 7.14
CA LEU A 123 -21.66 5.33 7.35
C LEU A 123 -20.43 5.91 6.65
N ILE A 124 -19.39 6.20 7.43
CA ILE A 124 -18.04 6.45 6.92
C ILE A 124 -17.25 5.19 7.21
N THR A 125 -16.74 4.54 6.17
CA THR A 125 -16.06 3.25 6.30
C THR A 125 -14.65 3.33 5.73
N THR A 126 -13.72 2.75 6.47
CA THR A 126 -12.31 2.58 6.09
C THR A 126 -11.91 1.10 6.10
N MET A 127 -12.88 0.18 6.19
CA MET A 127 -12.62 -1.26 6.09
C MET A 127 -12.32 -1.65 4.65
N GLU A 128 -11.82 -2.86 4.46
CA GLU A 128 -11.54 -3.42 3.14
C GLU A 128 -12.83 -3.49 2.31
N LEU A 129 -12.76 -3.02 1.05
CA LEU A 129 -13.93 -2.88 0.19
C LEU A 129 -14.57 -4.24 -0.14
N ASP A 130 -13.76 -5.27 -0.31
CA ASP A 130 -14.20 -6.64 -0.50
C ASP A 130 -14.94 -7.18 0.73
N PHE A 131 -14.41 -6.94 1.93
CA PHE A 131 -15.09 -7.28 3.16
C PHE A 131 -16.44 -6.56 3.27
N LEU A 132 -16.47 -5.24 3.04
CA LEU A 132 -17.71 -4.46 3.09
C LEU A 132 -18.77 -5.01 2.12
N VAL A 133 -18.40 -5.21 0.85
CA VAL A 133 -19.32 -5.68 -0.19
C VAL A 133 -19.81 -7.10 0.11
N ASN A 134 -18.94 -7.98 0.59
CA ASN A 134 -19.31 -9.35 0.89
C ASN A 134 -20.21 -9.48 2.13
N ASN A 135 -20.05 -8.57 3.10
CA ASN A 135 -20.77 -8.59 4.38
C ASN A 135 -21.84 -7.48 4.50
N SER A 136 -22.31 -6.94 3.38
CA SER A 136 -23.46 -6.03 3.35
C SER A 136 -24.74 -6.80 3.00
N GLU A 137 -25.80 -6.56 3.76
CA GLU A 137 -27.14 -7.12 3.54
C GLU A 137 -28.16 -6.02 3.23
N ASN A 138 -29.33 -6.43 2.72
CA ASN A 138 -30.42 -5.53 2.28
C ASN A 138 -29.97 -4.45 1.28
N VAL A 139 -28.95 -4.77 0.47
CA VAL A 139 -28.50 -3.97 -0.66
C VAL A 139 -29.36 -4.30 -1.88
N GLU A 140 -29.58 -3.33 -2.77
CA GLU A 140 -30.27 -3.55 -4.03
C GLU A 140 -29.62 -4.72 -4.83
N PRO A 141 -30.35 -5.82 -5.12
CA PRO A 141 -29.73 -7.06 -5.60
C PRO A 141 -28.96 -6.95 -6.91
N LYS A 142 -29.50 -6.16 -7.87
CA LYS A 142 -28.91 -6.03 -9.21
C LYS A 142 -27.55 -5.35 -9.17
N SER A 143 -27.45 -4.21 -8.49
CA SER A 143 -26.21 -3.47 -8.31
C SER A 143 -25.24 -4.26 -7.42
N HIS A 144 -25.75 -4.92 -6.38
CA HIS A 144 -24.92 -5.72 -5.48
C HIS A 144 -24.23 -6.90 -6.17
N GLY A 145 -24.91 -7.62 -7.06
CA GLY A 145 -24.33 -8.72 -7.83
C GLY A 145 -23.19 -8.26 -8.75
N ILE A 146 -23.38 -7.14 -9.45
CA ILE A 146 -22.35 -6.53 -10.31
C ILE A 146 -21.13 -6.12 -9.47
N ILE A 147 -21.36 -5.45 -8.33
CA ILE A 147 -20.26 -4.98 -7.47
C ILE A 147 -19.50 -6.17 -6.86
N LYS A 148 -20.19 -7.22 -6.43
CA LYS A 148 -19.55 -8.45 -5.93
C LYS A 148 -18.64 -9.09 -6.97
N ALA A 149 -19.10 -9.23 -8.20
CA ALA A 149 -18.28 -9.75 -9.30
C ALA A 149 -17.05 -8.85 -9.55
N ALA A 150 -17.26 -7.55 -9.66
CA ALA A 150 -16.20 -6.57 -9.91
C ALA A 150 -15.12 -6.58 -8.81
N VAL A 151 -15.52 -6.68 -7.54
CA VAL A 151 -14.57 -6.75 -6.42
C VAL A 151 -13.81 -8.07 -6.44
N ARG A 152 -14.51 -9.20 -6.62
CA ARG A 152 -13.90 -10.53 -6.63
C ARG A 152 -12.87 -10.71 -7.74
N GLU A 153 -13.15 -10.15 -8.91
CA GLU A 153 -12.34 -10.34 -10.12
C GLU A 153 -11.32 -9.21 -10.33
N GLY A 154 -11.64 -8.00 -9.88
CA GLY A 154 -10.87 -6.79 -10.19
C GLY A 154 -9.97 -6.28 -9.08
N LEU A 155 -10.17 -6.68 -7.81
CA LEU A 155 -9.29 -6.24 -6.72
C LEU A 155 -8.16 -7.23 -6.51
N VAL A 156 -6.95 -6.75 -6.72
CA VAL A 156 -5.70 -7.46 -6.43
C VAL A 156 -5.02 -6.78 -5.27
N TYR A 157 -4.58 -7.56 -4.28
CA TYR A 157 -3.81 -7.09 -3.14
C TYR A 157 -2.69 -8.08 -2.81
N SER A 158 -1.67 -7.60 -2.11
CA SER A 158 -0.59 -8.43 -1.59
C SER A 158 -0.61 -8.44 -0.06
N SER A 159 -0.32 -9.60 0.52
CA SER A 159 -0.06 -9.71 1.95
C SER A 159 1.36 -9.28 2.25
N THR A 160 1.57 -8.60 3.39
CA THR A 160 2.90 -8.14 3.81
C THR A 160 3.30 -8.84 5.10
N HIS A 161 4.41 -9.56 5.07
CA HIS A 161 5.05 -10.10 6.27
C HIS A 161 6.07 -9.09 6.80
N VAL A 162 5.88 -8.64 8.05
CA VAL A 162 6.81 -7.74 8.73
C VAL A 162 7.62 -8.55 9.74
N ILE A 163 8.93 -8.62 9.54
CA ILE A 163 9.86 -9.37 10.40
C ILE A 163 10.77 -8.37 11.12
N GLY A 164 10.74 -8.41 12.46
CA GLY A 164 11.63 -7.62 13.31
C GLY A 164 12.78 -8.47 13.84
N ILE A 165 14.02 -8.04 13.62
CA ILE A 165 15.22 -8.72 14.11
C ILE A 165 15.98 -7.78 15.05
N GLY A 166 15.99 -8.10 16.34
CA GLY A 166 16.80 -7.40 17.34
C GLY A 166 18.22 -7.97 17.38
N ILE A 167 19.23 -7.13 17.13
CA ILE A 167 20.63 -7.54 17.12
C ILE A 167 21.37 -6.83 18.25
N ARG A 168 22.09 -7.60 19.08
CA ARG A 168 22.98 -7.06 20.10
C ARG A 168 24.25 -6.51 19.45
N GLY A 169 24.64 -5.29 19.83
CA GLY A 169 25.91 -4.69 19.41
C GLY A 169 25.73 -3.24 18.98
N VAL A 170 26.73 -2.73 18.26
CA VAL A 170 26.70 -1.41 17.62
C VAL A 170 26.44 -1.55 16.13
N LEU A 171 25.87 -0.50 15.54
CA LEU A 171 25.59 -0.50 14.11
C LEU A 171 26.89 -0.59 13.30
N PRO A 172 27.03 -1.52 12.34
CA PRO A 172 28.23 -1.62 11.52
C PRO A 172 28.47 -0.34 10.68
N PRO A 173 29.72 0.15 10.54
CA PRO A 173 30.02 1.37 9.78
C PRO A 173 29.51 1.37 8.34
N ARG A 174 29.49 0.19 7.68
CA ARG A 174 28.95 0.05 6.31
C ARG A 174 27.45 0.36 6.19
N ILE A 175 26.69 0.21 7.28
CA ILE A 175 25.28 0.58 7.32
C ILE A 175 25.18 2.10 7.51
N GLY A 176 25.87 2.64 8.51
CA GLY A 176 25.94 4.08 8.75
C GLY A 176 24.56 4.70 9.02
N ASP A 177 24.27 5.81 8.34
CA ASP A 177 23.04 6.60 8.44
C ASP A 177 21.89 6.10 7.54
N LYS A 178 22.02 4.93 6.91
CA LYS A 178 21.00 4.40 6.00
C LYS A 178 19.67 4.17 6.73
N CYS A 179 18.59 4.59 6.07
CA CYS A 179 17.21 4.51 6.56
C CYS A 179 16.58 3.17 6.20
N TRP A 180 16.50 2.93 4.90
CA TRP A 180 16.00 1.71 4.30
C TRP A 180 16.85 1.36 3.09
N LEU A 181 16.82 0.09 2.75
CA LEU A 181 17.60 -0.54 1.71
C LEU A 181 16.66 -1.34 0.82
N TYR A 182 16.93 -1.34 -0.48
CA TYR A 182 16.16 -2.05 -1.48
C TYR A 182 16.97 -3.24 -2.01
N PHE A 183 16.30 -4.38 -2.19
CA PHE A 183 16.94 -5.65 -2.56
C PHE A 183 16.23 -6.24 -3.78
N PRO A 184 16.70 -5.97 -5.02
CA PRO A 184 16.10 -6.52 -6.23
C PRO A 184 16.42 -8.01 -6.43
N GLU A 185 17.60 -8.46 -6.00
CA GLU A 185 18.11 -9.82 -6.21
C GLU A 185 17.29 -10.88 -5.46
N ASP A 186 17.38 -12.14 -5.90
CA ASP A 186 16.67 -13.28 -5.34
C ASP A 186 17.40 -13.98 -4.19
N ASP A 187 18.58 -13.47 -3.81
CA ASP A 187 19.40 -13.92 -2.68
C ASP A 187 18.80 -13.60 -1.30
N SER A 188 17.70 -12.86 -1.28
CA SER A 188 17.03 -12.35 -0.09
C SER A 188 15.50 -12.34 -0.28
N PRO A 189 14.71 -12.81 0.69
CA PRO A 189 13.25 -12.89 0.52
C PRO A 189 12.54 -11.54 0.74
N PHE A 190 13.19 -10.56 1.36
CA PHE A 190 12.62 -9.24 1.63
C PHE A 190 12.93 -8.27 0.48
N TYR A 191 11.95 -7.48 0.07
CA TYR A 191 12.17 -6.38 -0.89
C TYR A 191 12.84 -5.16 -0.23
N ARG A 192 12.59 -4.97 1.08
CA ARG A 192 13.08 -3.81 1.83
C ARG A 192 13.52 -4.21 3.24
N ALA A 193 14.68 -3.70 3.65
CA ALA A 193 15.10 -3.66 5.05
C ALA A 193 15.09 -2.22 5.55
N THR A 194 14.70 -2.01 6.80
CA THR A 194 14.73 -0.69 7.45
C THR A 194 15.59 -0.79 8.70
N ILE A 195 16.56 0.12 8.84
CA ILE A 195 17.41 0.22 10.03
C ILE A 195 16.62 0.97 11.09
N PHE A 196 15.67 0.29 11.72
CA PHE A 196 14.67 0.93 12.57
C PHE A 196 15.25 1.56 13.86
N SER A 197 16.47 1.17 14.24
CA SER A 197 17.22 1.79 15.33
C SER A 197 17.81 3.16 14.97
N ASN A 198 17.97 3.47 13.67
CA ASN A 198 18.29 4.81 13.21
C ASN A 198 17.00 5.63 13.32
N GLY A 199 16.82 6.31 14.45
CA GLY A 199 15.58 7.04 14.77
C GLY A 199 15.29 8.26 13.89
N VAL A 200 16.16 8.61 12.95
CA VAL A 200 16.03 9.77 12.06
C VAL A 200 16.65 9.48 10.70
N CYS A 201 15.90 9.89 9.68
CA CYS A 201 16.30 10.27 8.33
C CYS A 201 15.43 11.47 7.94
#